data_AF-A0AAC9JGH1-F1
#
_entry.id   AF-A0AAC9JGH1-F1
#
_cell.length_a   1.000
_cell.length_b   1.000
_cell.length_c   1.000
_cell.angle_alpha   90.00
_cell.angle_beta   90.00
_cell.angle_gamma   90.00
#
_symmetry.space_group_name_H-M   'P 1'
#
loop_
_entity.id
_entity.type
_entity.pdbx_description
1 polymer ?
#
loop_
_entity_poly.entity_id
_entity_poly.type
_entity_poly.pdbx_seq_one_letter_code
_entity_poly.pdbx_strand_id
1 'polypeptide(L)'
;MSTREHEQGEIQFTKTGYSQFVRILRAEINGHLTRLYNGALVVHAELAKIKGRGAFDKQRSHFEKYIQQPRDNSGWGYDSFPHQSNKVLATKLGHVPLSEEMKDWIENELFERSNNRLTKPRKSTLPILNNKQTDFRLDCDDGVFRLDPTLNSLIWYVGENNHAVRDAHNSVGYSIFAKAINKYVWKRKEGGVFYYGNEYDEESARDGCRIQDRVSCSFGPEGVREKFESLGHPKKQVNIKVKEFLDKQKQAKH
;
A
#
# COMPACT_ATOMS: atom_id res chain seq x y z
N MET A 1 -5.10 24.29 9.24
CA MET A 1 -6.52 24.04 8.91
C MET A 1 -6.63 22.60 8.44
N SER A 2 -7.70 21.89 8.83
CA SER A 2 -8.02 20.57 8.27
C SER A 2 -8.43 20.76 6.81
N THR A 3 -8.05 19.85 5.92
CA THR A 3 -8.53 19.85 4.53
C THR A 3 -9.02 18.46 4.24
N ARG A 4 -10.33 18.32 4.01
CA ARG A 4 -10.91 17.05 3.62
C ARG A 4 -10.54 16.75 2.18
N GLU A 5 -9.82 15.66 1.99
CA GLU A 5 -9.32 15.22 0.70
C GLU A 5 -9.90 13.87 0.33
N HIS A 6 -10.07 13.63 -0.97
CA HIS A 6 -10.45 12.35 -1.53
C HIS A 6 -9.67 12.09 -2.82
N GLU A 7 -9.56 10.83 -3.20
CA GLU A 7 -8.92 10.43 -4.44
C GLU A 7 -9.59 9.19 -5.00
N GLN A 8 -9.85 9.16 -6.30
CA GLN A 8 -10.48 8.02 -6.96
C GLN A 8 -9.93 7.83 -8.37
N GLY A 9 -10.04 6.62 -8.91
CA GLY A 9 -9.75 6.40 -10.31
C GLY A 9 -9.73 4.95 -10.69
N GLU A 10 -9.44 4.71 -11.96
CA GLU A 10 -9.45 3.38 -12.55
C GLU A 10 -8.20 3.20 -13.41
N ILE A 11 -7.61 2.00 -13.35
CA ILE A 11 -6.60 1.54 -14.29
C ILE A 11 -7.20 0.39 -15.09
N GLN A 12 -7.32 0.56 -16.39
CA GLN A 12 -7.81 -0.46 -17.31
C GLN A 12 -6.66 -1.26 -17.93
N PHE A 13 -6.87 -2.56 -18.06
CA PHE A 13 -5.92 -3.48 -18.66
C PHE A 13 -6.56 -4.24 -19.82
N THR A 14 -5.73 -4.74 -20.75
CA THR A 14 -6.20 -5.78 -21.66
C THR A 14 -6.45 -7.07 -20.87
N LYS A 15 -7.27 -7.99 -21.38
CA LYS A 15 -7.52 -9.29 -20.72
C LYS A 15 -6.23 -10.04 -20.30
N THR A 16 -5.24 -10.06 -21.20
CA THR A 16 -3.94 -10.69 -20.90
C THR A 16 -3.10 -9.84 -19.94
N GLY A 17 -3.22 -8.52 -20.02
CA GLY A 17 -2.54 -7.58 -19.12
C GLY A 17 -3.04 -7.69 -17.69
N TYR A 18 -4.36 -7.73 -17.51
CA TYR A 18 -5.01 -7.93 -16.22
C TYR A 18 -4.51 -9.20 -15.53
N SER A 19 -4.54 -10.32 -16.24
CA SER A 19 -4.05 -11.61 -15.70
C SER A 19 -2.58 -11.55 -15.30
N GLN A 20 -1.75 -10.83 -16.06
CA GLN A 20 -0.33 -10.62 -15.74
C GLN A 20 -0.13 -9.71 -14.53
N PHE A 21 -0.87 -8.61 -14.45
CA PHE A 21 -0.83 -7.66 -13.35
C PHE A 21 -1.28 -8.31 -12.03
N VAL A 22 -2.43 -8.98 -12.03
CA VAL A 22 -2.95 -9.72 -10.87
C VAL A 22 -1.93 -10.73 -10.35
N ARG A 23 -1.24 -11.45 -11.24
CA ARG A 23 -0.18 -12.38 -10.85
C ARG A 23 1.00 -11.68 -10.15
N ILE A 24 1.41 -10.51 -10.65
CA ILE A 24 2.49 -9.71 -10.05
C ILE A 24 2.04 -9.18 -8.69
N LEU A 25 0.87 -8.56 -8.61
CA LEU A 25 0.32 -8.00 -7.37
C LEU A 25 0.18 -9.07 -6.29
N ARG A 26 -0.38 -10.23 -6.65
CA ARG A 26 -0.48 -11.38 -5.75
C ARG A 26 0.89 -11.84 -5.24
N ALA A 27 1.90 -11.88 -6.10
CA ALA A 27 3.26 -12.25 -5.70
C ALA A 27 3.85 -11.24 -4.70
N GLU A 28 3.59 -9.94 -4.88
CA GLU A 28 4.01 -8.91 -3.92
C GLU A 28 3.30 -9.04 -2.57
N ILE A 29 1.98 -9.27 -2.57
CA ILE A 29 1.19 -9.50 -1.36
C ILE A 29 1.73 -10.74 -0.61
N ASN A 30 1.84 -11.88 -1.29
CA ASN A 30 2.32 -13.11 -0.67
C ASN A 30 3.78 -12.99 -0.20
N GLY A 31 4.61 -12.25 -0.95
CA GLY A 31 5.98 -11.94 -0.56
C GLY A 31 6.04 -11.06 0.70
N HIS A 32 5.13 -10.08 0.82
CA HIS A 32 4.99 -9.27 2.02
C HIS A 32 4.55 -10.12 3.23
N LEU A 33 3.49 -10.93 3.09
CA LEU A 33 3.03 -11.84 4.15
C LEU A 33 4.11 -12.83 4.59
N THR A 34 4.95 -13.30 3.66
CA THR A 34 6.08 -14.18 3.99
C THR A 34 7.16 -13.44 4.80
N ARG A 35 7.47 -12.18 4.46
CA ARG A 35 8.39 -11.35 5.25
C ARG A 35 7.83 -11.10 6.65
N LEU A 36 6.54 -10.81 6.76
CA LEU A 36 5.84 -10.63 8.03
C LEU A 36 5.98 -11.87 8.92
N TYR A 37 5.68 -13.05 8.37
CA TYR A 37 5.82 -14.34 9.06
C TYR A 37 7.24 -14.59 9.56
N ASN A 38 8.24 -14.39 8.69
CA ASN A 38 9.64 -14.54 9.07
C ASN A 38 10.03 -13.56 10.18
N GLY A 39 9.49 -12.34 10.13
CA GLY A 39 9.66 -11.35 11.18
C GLY A 39 9.06 -11.80 12.52
N ALA A 40 7.84 -12.32 12.49
CA ALA A 40 7.18 -12.86 13.69
C ALA A 40 7.97 -14.03 14.30
N LEU A 41 8.60 -14.89 13.47
CA LEU A 41 9.50 -15.96 13.96
C LEU A 41 10.72 -15.41 14.69
N VAL A 42 11.32 -14.32 14.19
CA VAL A 42 12.46 -13.66 14.85
C VAL A 42 12.02 -13.08 16.20
N VAL A 43 10.89 -12.37 16.24
CA VAL A 43 10.33 -11.81 17.49
C VAL A 43 10.03 -12.92 18.49
N HIS A 44 9.37 -14.00 18.05
CA HIS A 44 9.13 -15.18 18.88
C HIS A 44 10.42 -15.73 19.50
N ALA A 45 11.48 -15.89 18.69
CA ALA A 45 12.75 -16.42 19.17
C ALA A 45 13.41 -15.55 20.25
N GLU A 46 13.24 -14.23 20.19
CA GLU A 46 13.72 -13.30 21.22
C GLU A 46 12.84 -13.38 22.48
N LEU A 47 11.52 -13.33 22.34
CA LEU A 47 10.58 -13.44 23.46
C LEU A 47 10.71 -14.77 24.21
N ALA A 48 10.98 -15.85 23.49
CA ALA A 48 11.13 -17.18 24.06
C ALA A 48 12.34 -17.28 25.03
N LYS A 49 13.31 -16.37 24.96
CA LYS A 49 14.46 -16.29 25.89
C LYS A 49 14.06 -15.78 27.28
N ILE A 50 12.94 -15.06 27.40
CA ILE A 50 12.43 -14.57 28.68
C ILE A 50 11.81 -15.75 29.44
N LYS A 51 12.36 -16.07 30.62
CA LYS A 51 11.92 -17.17 31.49
C LYS A 51 11.70 -16.70 32.93
N GLY A 52 11.08 -17.55 33.74
CA GLY A 52 10.86 -17.32 35.18
C GLY A 52 9.47 -16.80 35.54
N ARG A 53 9.28 -16.42 36.81
CA ARG A 53 8.00 -15.93 37.32
C ARG A 53 7.57 -14.66 36.58
N GLY A 54 6.32 -14.64 36.13
CA GLY A 54 5.75 -13.54 35.33
C GLY A 54 6.35 -13.43 33.93
N ALA A 55 6.90 -14.52 33.36
CA ALA A 55 7.51 -14.49 32.03
C ALA A 55 6.52 -14.02 30.94
N PHE A 56 5.26 -14.43 31.01
CA PHE A 56 4.26 -14.05 30.01
C PHE A 56 4.02 -12.53 29.95
N ASP A 57 3.80 -11.88 31.11
CA ASP A 57 3.61 -10.43 31.18
C ASP A 57 4.86 -9.67 30.70
N LYS A 58 6.05 -10.19 31.07
CA LYS A 58 7.33 -9.64 30.59
C LYS A 58 7.48 -9.78 29.08
N GLN A 59 7.07 -10.91 28.51
CA GLN A 59 7.09 -11.13 27.06
C GLN A 59 6.14 -10.17 26.34
N ARG A 60 4.92 -9.98 26.87
CA ARG A 60 3.94 -9.06 26.29
C ARG A 60 4.44 -7.60 26.34
N SER A 61 4.94 -7.16 27.48
CA SER A 61 5.54 -5.84 27.62
C SER A 61 6.76 -5.66 26.70
N HIS A 62 7.55 -6.71 26.48
CA HIS A 62 8.67 -6.63 25.54
C HIS A 62 8.21 -6.60 24.08
N PHE A 63 7.14 -7.32 23.75
CA PHE A 63 6.49 -7.30 22.45
C PHE A 63 5.90 -5.93 22.10
N GLU A 64 5.22 -5.28 23.04
CA GLU A 64 4.71 -3.92 22.83
C GLU A 64 5.85 -2.96 22.48
N LYS A 65 6.99 -3.08 23.16
CA LYS A 65 8.21 -2.31 22.82
C LYS A 65 8.76 -2.67 21.43
N TYR A 66 8.52 -3.88 20.94
CA TYR A 66 8.96 -4.34 19.61
C TYR A 66 8.05 -3.84 18.48
N ILE A 67 6.73 -3.76 18.72
CA ILE A 67 5.73 -3.38 17.72
C ILE A 67 5.47 -1.87 17.67
N GLN A 68 5.77 -1.15 18.75
CA GLN A 68 5.79 0.31 18.72
C GLN A 68 6.91 0.77 17.78
N GLN A 69 6.54 1.02 16.51
CA GLN A 69 7.36 1.83 15.63
C GLN A 69 7.59 3.18 16.34
N PRO A 70 8.80 3.75 16.27
CA PRO A 70 8.94 5.15 16.65
C PRO A 70 7.90 5.90 15.83
N ARG A 71 6.94 6.56 16.48
CA ARG A 71 6.09 7.52 15.78
C ARG A 71 7.04 8.47 15.08
N ASP A 72 6.96 8.50 13.77
CA ASP A 72 7.65 9.49 12.97
C ASP A 72 7.27 10.84 13.59
N ASN A 73 8.25 11.47 14.21
CA ASN A 73 8.10 12.73 14.93
C ASN A 73 8.02 13.87 13.89
N SER A 74 7.27 13.68 12.81
CA SER A 74 7.01 14.68 11.78
C SER A 74 5.82 15.53 12.20
N GLY A 75 6.06 16.39 13.18
CA GLY A 75 5.09 17.42 13.54
C GLY A 75 5.25 17.91 14.97
N TRP A 76 6.36 18.61 15.22
CA TRP A 76 6.63 19.42 16.42
C TRP A 76 7.14 18.67 17.66
N GLY A 77 8.46 18.71 17.88
CA GLY A 77 9.06 18.64 19.22
C GLY A 77 10.16 17.60 19.42
N TYR A 78 11.41 18.09 19.44
CA TYR A 78 12.60 17.58 20.12
C TYR A 78 13.02 16.10 19.98
N ASP A 79 14.22 15.93 19.41
CA ASP A 79 15.23 14.90 19.69
C ASP A 79 14.78 13.73 20.58
N SER A 80 14.17 12.73 19.94
CA SER A 80 14.05 11.40 20.52
C SER A 80 14.74 10.43 19.58
N PHE A 81 16.04 10.25 19.78
CA PHE A 81 16.80 9.15 19.18
C PHE A 81 16.01 7.84 19.34
N PRO A 82 15.87 7.02 18.28
CA PRO A 82 15.22 5.73 18.43
C PRO A 82 15.98 4.93 19.50
N HIS A 83 15.29 4.50 20.55
CA HIS A 83 15.84 3.59 21.55
C HIS A 83 16.55 2.43 20.86
N GLN A 84 17.74 2.05 21.35
CA GLN A 84 18.61 1.02 20.75
C GLN A 84 17.88 -0.31 20.51
N SER A 85 16.85 -0.64 21.29
CA SER A 85 15.99 -1.82 21.08
C SER A 85 15.19 -1.77 19.77
N ASN A 86 14.77 -0.59 19.32
CA ASN A 86 13.95 -0.39 18.11
C ASN A 86 14.81 -0.46 16.84
N LYS A 87 16.10 -0.12 16.93
CA LYS A 87 17.08 -0.31 15.85
C LYS A 87 17.24 -1.80 15.50
N VAL A 88 17.31 -2.69 16.50
CA VAL A 88 17.61 -4.11 16.27
C VAL A 88 16.53 -4.80 15.41
N LEU A 89 15.26 -4.45 15.57
CA LEU A 89 14.18 -5.01 14.76
C LEU A 89 14.01 -4.31 13.41
N ALA A 90 14.13 -3.00 13.31
CA ALA A 90 14.15 -2.34 12.00
C ALA A 90 15.29 -2.91 11.11
N THR A 91 16.45 -3.21 11.70
CA THR A 91 17.59 -3.84 11.03
C THR A 91 17.39 -5.34 10.77
N LYS A 92 16.75 -6.12 11.66
CA LYS A 92 16.48 -7.56 11.46
C LYS A 92 15.25 -7.87 10.60
N LEU A 93 14.22 -7.02 10.64
CA LEU A 93 13.01 -7.10 9.82
C LEU A 93 13.19 -6.40 8.46
N GLY A 94 14.25 -5.62 8.27
CA GLY A 94 14.52 -4.90 7.02
C GLY A 94 13.54 -3.76 6.75
N HIS A 95 13.14 -3.01 7.78
CA HIS A 95 12.12 -1.95 7.70
C HIS A 95 10.83 -2.41 7.00
N VAL A 96 10.26 -3.56 7.38
CA VAL A 96 8.93 -3.95 6.89
C VAL A 96 7.89 -3.07 7.59
N PRO A 97 7.21 -2.16 6.89
CA PRO A 97 6.13 -1.40 7.50
C PRO A 97 4.98 -2.36 7.84
N LEU A 98 4.38 -2.19 9.02
CA LEU A 98 3.31 -3.03 9.56
C LEU A 98 2.01 -2.22 9.59
N SER A 99 0.95 -2.70 8.92
CA SER A 99 -0.40 -2.16 9.13
C SER A 99 -0.93 -2.60 10.50
N GLU A 100 -1.97 -1.94 11.00
CA GLU A 100 -2.62 -2.34 12.27
C GLU A 100 -3.12 -3.79 12.23
N GLU A 101 -3.76 -4.22 11.14
CA GLU A 101 -4.20 -5.62 10.97
C GLU A 101 -3.05 -6.63 11.06
N MET A 102 -1.86 -6.24 10.58
CA MET A 102 -0.67 -7.09 10.67
C MET A 102 -0.12 -7.14 12.09
N LYS A 103 -0.18 -6.04 12.84
CA LYS A 103 0.17 -6.02 14.27
C LYS A 103 -0.76 -6.94 15.05
N ASP A 104 -2.07 -6.81 14.79
CA ASP A 104 -3.09 -7.66 15.40
C ASP A 104 -2.88 -9.13 15.06
N TRP A 105 -2.56 -9.45 13.80
CA TRP A 105 -2.25 -10.82 13.40
C TRP A 105 -1.01 -11.36 14.14
N ILE A 106 0.08 -10.59 14.22
CA ILE A 106 1.29 -11.00 14.96
C ILE A 106 0.96 -11.21 16.44
N GLU A 107 0.25 -10.29 17.08
CA GLU A 107 -0.11 -10.41 18.50
C GLU A 107 -0.95 -11.66 18.75
N ASN A 108 -1.98 -11.89 17.93
CA ASN A 108 -2.86 -13.04 18.08
C ASN A 108 -2.16 -14.39 17.81
N GLU A 109 -1.16 -14.42 16.93
CA GLU A 109 -0.37 -15.64 16.68
C GLU A 109 0.73 -15.87 17.72
N LEU A 110 1.28 -14.81 18.33
CA LEU A 110 2.30 -14.94 19.37
C LEU A 110 1.70 -15.19 20.75
N PHE A 111 0.53 -14.64 21.07
CA PHE A 111 -0.03 -14.68 22.41
C PHE A 111 -1.39 -15.39 22.43
N GLU A 112 -1.37 -16.64 22.87
CA GLU A 112 -2.57 -17.44 23.07
C GLU A 112 -3.32 -16.93 24.33
N ARG A 113 -4.41 -16.19 24.11
CA ARG A 113 -5.19 -15.51 25.18
C ARG A 113 -5.82 -16.47 26.19
N SER A 114 -6.15 -17.70 25.81
CA SER A 114 -6.80 -18.68 26.69
C SER A 114 -5.87 -19.24 27.76
N ASN A 115 -4.58 -19.41 27.43
CA ASN A 115 -3.63 -20.15 28.25
C ASN A 115 -2.43 -19.29 28.70
N ASN A 116 -2.42 -17.99 28.40
CA ASN A 116 -1.32 -17.07 28.68
C ASN A 116 0.04 -17.66 28.29
N ARG A 117 0.13 -18.13 27.03
CA ARG A 117 1.32 -18.80 26.51
C ARG A 117 1.82 -18.13 25.24
N LEU A 118 3.15 -17.99 25.16
CA LEU A 118 3.82 -17.63 23.93
C LEU A 118 3.77 -18.80 22.94
N THR A 119 3.21 -18.55 21.77
CA THR A 119 3.06 -19.55 20.69
C THR A 119 3.93 -19.21 19.49
N LYS A 120 4.41 -20.26 18.82
CA LYS A 120 5.14 -20.10 17.57
C LYS A 120 4.14 -19.73 16.46
N PRO A 121 4.37 -18.66 15.68
CA PRO A 121 3.49 -18.28 14.58
C PRO A 121 3.32 -19.42 13.58
N ARG A 122 2.09 -19.63 13.12
CA ARG A 122 1.76 -20.67 12.14
C ARG A 122 1.73 -20.08 10.74
N LYS A 123 2.40 -20.74 9.79
CA LYS A 123 2.37 -20.32 8.39
C LYS A 123 0.98 -20.52 7.76
N SER A 124 0.22 -21.50 8.24
CA SER A 124 -1.10 -21.86 7.72
C SER A 124 -2.19 -20.84 8.03
N THR A 125 -1.97 -19.90 8.95
CA THR A 125 -2.93 -18.86 9.31
C THR A 125 -2.71 -17.56 8.55
N LEU A 126 -1.67 -17.50 7.70
CA LEU A 126 -1.49 -16.37 6.78
C LEU A 126 -2.56 -16.44 5.69
N PRO A 127 -3.20 -15.32 5.35
CA PRO A 127 -4.17 -15.24 4.24
C PRO A 127 -3.44 -15.22 2.89
N ILE A 128 -2.68 -16.28 2.59
CA ILE A 128 -1.93 -16.40 1.34
C ILE A 128 -2.91 -16.53 0.18
N LEU A 129 -2.78 -15.63 -0.78
CA LEU A 129 -3.60 -15.64 -1.99
C LEU A 129 -3.15 -16.76 -2.92
N ASN A 130 -4.10 -17.57 -3.39
CA ASN A 130 -3.86 -18.69 -4.28
C ASN A 130 -3.87 -18.29 -5.77
N ASN A 131 -3.46 -19.22 -6.63
CA ASN A 131 -3.33 -18.95 -8.06
C ASN A 131 -4.64 -18.69 -8.81
N LYS A 132 -5.78 -19.11 -8.24
CA LYS A 132 -7.12 -19.00 -8.81
C LYS A 132 -7.81 -17.69 -8.44
N GLN A 133 -7.36 -17.00 -7.38
CA GLN A 133 -7.91 -15.72 -6.98
C GLN A 133 -7.49 -14.64 -7.98
N THR A 134 -8.49 -14.13 -8.70
CA THR A 134 -8.35 -13.06 -9.70
C THR A 134 -9.06 -11.77 -9.30
N ASP A 135 -9.80 -11.82 -8.20
CA ASP A 135 -10.48 -10.73 -7.54
C ASP A 135 -10.08 -10.75 -6.05
N PHE A 136 -9.64 -9.61 -5.56
CA PHE A 136 -9.39 -9.37 -4.14
C PHE A 136 -9.30 -7.86 -3.90
N ARG A 137 -9.37 -7.47 -2.64
CA ARG A 137 -9.17 -6.10 -2.17
C ARG A 137 -7.80 -6.00 -1.53
N LEU A 138 -7.22 -4.80 -1.60
CA LEU A 138 -6.01 -4.44 -0.89
C LEU A 138 -6.29 -3.14 -0.15
N ASP A 139 -6.36 -3.25 1.17
CA ASP A 139 -6.66 -2.13 2.05
C ASP A 139 -5.41 -1.25 2.23
N CYS A 140 -5.63 0.06 2.19
CA CYS A 140 -4.62 1.11 2.18
C CYS A 140 -5.00 2.20 3.20
N ASP A 141 -5.17 1.83 4.47
CA ASP A 141 -5.64 2.71 5.54
C ASP A 141 -6.97 3.39 5.18
N ASP A 142 -6.99 4.68 4.79
CA ASP A 142 -8.21 5.40 4.33
C ASP A 142 -8.61 5.09 2.87
N GLY A 143 -7.81 4.28 2.17
CA GLY A 143 -8.02 3.89 0.78
C GLY A 143 -8.21 2.40 0.57
N VAL A 144 -8.73 2.04 -0.59
CA VAL A 144 -8.87 0.64 -1.01
C VAL A 144 -8.62 0.48 -2.50
N PHE A 145 -7.81 -0.52 -2.85
CA PHE A 145 -7.75 -1.04 -4.21
C PHE A 145 -8.71 -2.21 -4.36
N ARG A 146 -9.51 -2.20 -5.43
CA ARG A 146 -10.39 -3.31 -5.80
C ARG A 146 -10.11 -3.78 -7.23
N LEU A 147 -9.86 -5.06 -7.38
CA LEU A 147 -9.74 -5.72 -8.68
C LEU A 147 -11.12 -6.10 -9.23
N ASP A 148 -11.38 -5.76 -10.50
CA ASP A 148 -12.58 -6.17 -11.25
C ASP A 148 -12.19 -7.02 -12.48
N PRO A 149 -12.35 -8.36 -12.42
CA PRO A 149 -12.02 -9.24 -13.54
C PRO A 149 -13.00 -9.15 -14.72
N THR A 150 -14.20 -8.59 -14.51
CA THR A 150 -15.21 -8.41 -15.56
C THR A 150 -14.81 -7.27 -16.46
N LEU A 151 -14.38 -6.17 -15.86
CA LEU A 151 -13.91 -4.97 -16.57
C LEU A 151 -12.42 -5.03 -16.93
N ASN A 152 -11.68 -6.00 -16.37
CA ASN A 152 -10.22 -6.07 -16.46
C ASN A 152 -9.57 -4.80 -15.90
N SER A 153 -10.04 -4.33 -14.75
CA SER A 153 -9.60 -3.07 -14.18
C SER A 153 -9.23 -3.17 -12.70
N LEU A 154 -8.46 -2.18 -12.26
CA LEU A 154 -8.17 -1.91 -10.87
C LEU A 154 -8.80 -0.56 -10.52
N ILE A 155 -9.68 -0.58 -9.54
CA ILE A 155 -10.36 0.62 -9.03
C ILE A 155 -9.64 1.07 -7.77
N TRP A 156 -9.38 2.37 -7.68
CA TRP A 156 -8.84 3.05 -6.51
C TRP A 156 -9.90 3.98 -5.93
N TYR A 157 -10.04 3.95 -4.61
CA TYR A 157 -10.96 4.82 -3.90
C TYR A 157 -10.40 5.17 -2.52
N VAL A 158 -10.37 6.46 -2.21
CA VAL A 158 -10.09 7.05 -0.90
C VAL A 158 -11.30 7.87 -0.51
N GLY A 159 -11.88 7.55 0.65
CA GLY A 159 -13.02 8.28 1.18
C GLY A 159 -12.62 9.69 1.59
N GLU A 160 -13.58 10.62 1.53
CA GLU A 160 -13.35 12.00 1.97
C GLU A 160 -13.07 12.04 3.49
N ASN A 161 -11.84 12.38 3.85
CA ASN A 161 -11.43 12.56 5.24
C ASN A 161 -10.19 13.48 5.33
N ASN A 162 -9.86 13.96 6.53
CA ASN A 162 -8.68 14.78 6.74
C ASN A 162 -7.40 13.96 6.57
N HIS A 163 -6.53 14.36 5.65
CA HIS A 163 -5.28 13.66 5.29
C HIS A 163 -5.45 12.23 4.72
N ALA A 164 -6.66 11.89 4.26
CA ALA A 164 -7.01 10.55 3.80
C ALA A 164 -6.15 10.06 2.64
N VAL A 165 -5.89 10.90 1.64
CA VAL A 165 -5.12 10.55 0.44
C VAL A 165 -3.66 10.36 0.80
N ARG A 166 -3.10 11.27 1.59
CA ARG A 166 -1.72 11.17 2.08
C ARG A 166 -1.52 9.89 2.89
N ASP A 167 -2.42 9.62 3.83
CA ASP A 167 -2.32 8.48 4.72
C ASP A 167 -2.51 7.18 3.93
N ALA A 168 -3.44 7.17 2.96
CA ALA A 168 -3.63 6.04 2.06
C ALA A 168 -2.40 5.75 1.17
N HIS A 169 -1.71 6.78 0.65
CA HIS A 169 -0.47 6.62 -0.13
C HIS A 169 0.72 6.15 0.70
N ASN A 170 0.73 6.47 2.00
CA ASN A 170 1.77 6.03 2.94
C ASN A 170 1.53 4.60 3.48
N SER A 171 0.35 4.04 3.23
CA SER A 171 -0.01 2.70 3.70
C SER A 171 0.86 1.59 3.12
N VAL A 172 0.90 0.47 3.84
CA VAL A 172 1.58 -0.75 3.38
C VAL A 172 0.94 -1.27 2.09
N GLY A 173 -0.39 -1.23 1.99
CA GLY A 173 -1.14 -1.66 0.81
C GLY A 173 -0.74 -0.87 -0.43
N TYR A 174 -0.68 0.46 -0.33
CA TYR A 174 -0.25 1.29 -1.46
C TYR A 174 1.20 1.02 -1.85
N SER A 175 2.08 0.77 -0.87
CA SER A 175 3.47 0.39 -1.17
C SER A 175 3.59 -0.94 -1.95
N ILE A 176 2.70 -1.90 -1.69
CA ILE A 176 2.62 -3.18 -2.39
C ILE A 176 2.11 -2.97 -3.81
N PHE A 177 1.03 -2.19 -3.97
CA PHE A 177 0.53 -1.78 -5.29
C PHE A 177 1.60 -1.07 -6.11
N ALA A 178 2.28 -0.07 -5.53
CA ALA A 178 3.32 0.70 -6.19
C ALA A 178 4.47 -0.21 -6.68
N LYS A 179 4.88 -1.21 -5.89
CA LYS A 179 5.86 -2.21 -6.32
C LYS A 179 5.35 -3.06 -7.48
N ALA A 180 4.09 -3.49 -7.43
CA ALA A 180 3.50 -4.33 -8.47
C ALA A 180 3.33 -3.57 -9.80
N ILE A 181 2.79 -2.35 -9.75
CA ILE A 181 2.52 -1.53 -10.94
C ILE A 181 3.82 -1.07 -11.61
N ASN A 182 4.87 -0.79 -10.85
CA ASN A 182 6.19 -0.45 -11.39
C ASN A 182 6.88 -1.64 -12.08
N LYS A 183 6.57 -2.88 -11.69
CA LYS A 183 7.05 -4.10 -12.35
C LYS A 183 6.23 -4.47 -13.58
N TYR A 184 5.03 -3.92 -13.71
CA TYR A 184 4.11 -4.25 -14.79
C TYR A 184 4.58 -3.64 -16.11
N VAL A 185 4.61 -4.48 -17.15
CA VAL A 185 4.93 -4.04 -18.51
C VAL A 185 3.65 -3.61 -19.21
N TRP A 186 3.56 -2.31 -19.46
CA TRP A 186 2.40 -1.71 -20.12
C TRP A 186 2.26 -2.08 -21.60
N LYS A 187 1.00 -2.30 -22.03
CA LYS A 187 0.62 -2.41 -23.44
C LYS A 187 -0.09 -1.13 -23.91
N ARG A 188 -0.25 -1.01 -25.24
CA ARG A 188 -0.69 0.25 -25.90
C ARG A 188 -2.05 0.80 -25.45
N LYS A 189 -3.00 -0.07 -25.08
CA LYS A 189 -4.39 0.29 -24.72
C LYS A 189 -4.68 0.00 -23.25
N GLU A 190 -3.72 0.35 -22.40
CA GLU A 190 -3.80 0.09 -20.96
C GLU A 190 -3.41 1.36 -20.21
N GLY A 191 -3.87 1.48 -18.99
CA GLY A 191 -3.60 2.62 -18.15
C GLY A 191 -4.87 3.25 -17.59
N GLY A 192 -4.67 4.43 -17.00
CA GLY A 192 -5.71 5.26 -16.44
C GLY A 192 -5.12 6.27 -15.47
N VAL A 193 -5.96 7.04 -14.82
CA VAL A 193 -5.54 8.12 -13.93
C VAL A 193 -6.27 8.05 -12.60
N PHE A 194 -5.63 8.61 -11.58
CA PHE A 194 -6.30 8.95 -10.33
C PHE A 194 -6.57 10.45 -10.31
N TYR A 195 -7.71 10.79 -9.75
CA TYR A 195 -8.31 12.09 -9.67
C TYR A 195 -8.39 12.49 -8.20
N TYR A 196 -7.75 13.60 -7.85
CA TYR A 196 -7.73 14.16 -6.51
C TYR A 196 -8.69 15.34 -6.41
N GLY A 197 -9.42 15.38 -5.31
CA GLY A 197 -10.32 16.48 -4.94
C GLY A 197 -10.23 16.82 -3.46
N ASN A 198 -10.73 18.00 -3.10
CA ASN A 198 -10.88 18.43 -1.71
C ASN A 198 -12.09 19.35 -1.53
N GLU A 199 -12.47 19.60 -0.28
CA GLU A 199 -13.65 20.41 0.07
C GLU A 199 -13.61 21.84 -0.53
N TYR A 200 -12.45 22.47 -0.67
CA TYR A 200 -12.35 23.82 -1.25
C TYR A 200 -12.54 23.82 -2.77
N ASP A 201 -12.09 22.77 -3.42
CA ASP A 201 -12.32 22.51 -4.84
C ASP A 201 -13.84 22.28 -5.09
N GLU A 202 -14.57 21.68 -4.14
CA GLU A 202 -16.04 21.52 -4.25
C GLU A 202 -16.82 22.79 -3.92
N GLU A 203 -16.43 23.54 -2.88
CA GLU A 203 -17.09 24.79 -2.50
C GLU A 203 -16.92 25.86 -3.58
N SER A 204 -15.72 26.00 -4.13
CA SER A 204 -15.47 26.95 -5.22
C SER A 204 -16.22 26.56 -6.51
N ALA A 205 -16.58 25.27 -6.69
CA ALA A 205 -17.42 24.83 -7.79
C ALA A 205 -18.89 25.27 -7.66
N ARG A 206 -19.40 25.42 -6.41
CA ARG A 206 -20.74 25.96 -6.15
C ARG A 206 -20.85 27.44 -6.48
N ASP A 207 -19.74 28.17 -6.41
CA ASP A 207 -19.65 29.60 -6.71
C ASP A 207 -19.43 29.90 -8.21
N GLY A 208 -19.58 28.90 -9.09
CA GLY A 208 -19.55 29.07 -10.54
C GLY A 208 -18.16 28.96 -11.18
N CYS A 209 -17.12 28.62 -10.42
CA CYS A 209 -15.83 28.23 -10.98
C CYS A 209 -15.89 26.77 -11.47
N ARG A 210 -15.36 26.47 -12.66
CA ARG A 210 -15.18 25.08 -13.08
C ARG A 210 -14.05 24.47 -12.27
N ILE A 211 -14.36 23.57 -11.35
CA ILE A 211 -13.36 22.70 -10.75
C ILE A 211 -13.66 21.26 -11.18
N GLN A 212 -12.66 20.67 -11.82
CA GLN A 212 -12.59 19.25 -12.13
C GLN A 212 -11.55 18.66 -11.19
N ASP A 213 -11.81 17.47 -10.67
CA ASP A 213 -10.80 16.68 -9.98
C ASP A 213 -9.51 16.71 -10.80
N ARG A 214 -8.38 16.94 -10.13
CA ARG A 214 -7.09 17.09 -10.81
C ARG A 214 -6.44 15.73 -10.93
N VAL A 215 -5.82 15.47 -12.07
CA VAL A 215 -5.03 14.25 -12.26
C VAL A 215 -3.85 14.25 -11.28
N SER A 216 -3.91 13.39 -10.27
CA SER A 216 -2.87 13.21 -9.26
C SER A 216 -1.84 12.18 -9.70
N CYS A 217 -2.30 11.05 -10.21
CA CYS A 217 -1.49 9.95 -10.72
C CYS A 217 -1.90 9.57 -12.14
N SER A 218 -0.93 9.13 -12.95
CA SER A 218 -1.18 8.67 -14.32
C SER A 218 -0.40 7.39 -14.59
N PHE A 219 -1.08 6.36 -15.07
CA PHE A 219 -0.53 5.02 -15.26
C PHE A 219 -0.69 4.58 -16.70
N GLY A 220 0.36 3.98 -17.28
CA GLY A 220 0.32 3.43 -18.62
C GLY A 220 0.09 4.46 -19.75
N PRO A 221 0.04 3.99 -21.01
CA PRO A 221 -0.19 4.83 -22.17
C PRO A 221 -1.49 5.63 -22.13
N GLU A 222 -2.59 5.03 -21.67
CA GLU A 222 -3.88 5.74 -21.61
C GLU A 222 -3.91 6.76 -20.48
N GLY A 223 -3.28 6.48 -19.33
CA GLY A 223 -3.16 7.49 -18.27
C GLY A 223 -2.28 8.67 -18.67
N VAL A 224 -1.20 8.43 -19.44
CA VAL A 224 -0.40 9.51 -20.03
C VAL A 224 -1.26 10.31 -21.01
N ARG A 225 -2.03 9.66 -21.88
CA ARG A 225 -2.92 10.34 -22.81
C ARG A 225 -3.88 11.28 -22.08
N GLU A 226 -4.63 10.73 -21.14
CA GLU A 226 -5.65 11.44 -20.37
C GLU A 226 -5.07 12.62 -19.59
N LYS A 227 -3.92 12.45 -18.94
CA LYS A 227 -3.20 13.53 -18.25
C LYS A 227 -2.84 14.70 -19.17
N PHE A 228 -2.35 14.44 -20.37
CA PHE A 228 -1.98 15.51 -21.30
C PHE A 228 -3.20 16.13 -21.98
N GLU A 229 -4.26 15.35 -22.21
CA GLU A 229 -5.53 15.87 -22.73
C GLU A 229 -6.23 16.78 -21.71
N SER A 230 -6.23 16.43 -20.41
CA SER A 230 -6.80 17.27 -19.34
C SER A 230 -6.08 18.60 -19.18
N LEU A 231 -4.78 18.65 -19.52
CA LEU A 231 -3.96 19.86 -19.57
C LEU A 231 -4.14 20.67 -20.87
N GLY A 232 -5.02 20.26 -21.78
CA GLY A 232 -5.34 20.98 -23.01
C GLY A 232 -4.29 20.82 -24.13
N HIS A 233 -3.42 19.82 -24.06
CA HIS A 233 -2.41 19.62 -25.10
C HIS A 233 -3.03 19.17 -26.44
N PRO A 234 -2.53 19.66 -27.59
CA PRO A 234 -2.97 19.17 -28.89
C PRO A 234 -2.69 17.67 -29.08
N LYS A 235 -3.58 16.96 -29.78
CA LYS A 235 -3.48 15.51 -30.05
C LYS A 235 -2.10 15.05 -30.53
N LYS A 236 -1.42 15.87 -31.35
CA LYS A 236 -0.06 15.57 -31.84
C LYS A 236 0.96 15.48 -30.69
N GLN A 237 0.91 16.41 -29.73
CA GLN A 237 1.79 16.41 -28.57
C GLN A 237 1.48 15.25 -27.63
N VAL A 238 0.20 14.97 -27.41
CA VAL A 238 -0.26 13.81 -26.61
C VAL A 238 0.32 12.51 -27.19
N ASN A 239 0.20 12.30 -28.51
CA ASN A 239 0.72 11.11 -29.16
C ASN A 239 2.26 11.00 -29.08
N ILE A 240 2.99 12.12 -29.11
CA ILE A 240 4.45 12.13 -28.87
C ILE A 240 4.76 11.65 -27.46
N LYS A 241 4.04 12.15 -26.44
CA LYS A 241 4.26 11.78 -25.04
C LYS A 241 3.94 10.31 -24.77
N VAL A 242 2.87 9.79 -25.36
CA VAL A 242 2.54 8.35 -25.29
C VAL A 242 3.64 7.50 -25.94
N LYS A 243 4.19 7.94 -27.08
CA LYS A 243 5.29 7.24 -27.74
C LYS A 243 6.56 7.24 -26.89
N GLU A 244 6.95 8.40 -26.34
CA GLU A 244 8.10 8.53 -25.43
C GLU A 244 7.97 7.57 -24.23
N PHE A 245 6.78 7.47 -23.62
CA PHE A 245 6.52 6.53 -22.53
C PHE A 245 6.77 5.08 -22.95
N LEU A 246 6.20 4.66 -24.08
CA LEU A 246 6.34 3.29 -24.58
C LEU A 246 7.78 2.95 -24.95
N ASP A 247 8.55 3.91 -25.48
CA ASP A 247 9.95 3.68 -25.85
C ASP A 247 10.85 3.57 -24.62
N LYS A 248 10.61 4.35 -23.56
CA LYS A 248 11.29 4.18 -22.25
C LYS A 248 11.05 2.79 -21.65
N GLN A 249 9.83 2.27 -21.75
CA GLN A 249 9.48 0.92 -21.26
C GLN A 249 10.21 -0.20 -22.00
N LYS A 250 10.55 0.00 -23.29
CA LYS A 250 11.36 -0.96 -24.05
C LYS A 250 12.82 -0.90 -23.63
N GLN A 251 13.35 0.30 -23.40
CA GLN A 251 14.75 0.48 -22.98
C GLN A 251 15.02 -0.11 -21.60
N ALA A 252 14.08 0.00 -20.65
CA ALA A 252 14.20 -0.58 -19.31
C ALA A 252 14.21 -2.12 -19.27
N LYS A 253 13.99 -2.80 -20.41
CA LYS A 253 14.05 -4.27 -20.52
C LYS A 253 15.40 -4.81 -21.02
N HIS A 254 16.28 -3.93 -21.49
CA HIS A 254 17.61 -4.26 -21.97
C HIS A 254 18.65 -3.86 -20.92
#